data_AF-A0A0U5B992-F1
#
_entry.id   AF-A0A0U5B992-F1
#
_cell.length_a   1.000
_cell.length_b   1.000
_cell.length_c   1.000
_cell.angle_alpha   90.00
_cell.angle_beta   90.00
_cell.angle_gamma   90.00
#
_symmetry.space_group_name_H-M   'P 1'
#
loop_
_entity.id
_entity.type
_entity.pdbx_description
1 polymer ?
#
loop_
_entity_poly.entity_id
_entity_poly.type
_entity_poly.pdbx_seq_one_letter_code
_entity_poly.pdbx_strand_id
1 'polypeptide(L)'
;MPRKPDFIMPTDEEDARINQGIALDADNPELTERDFRRAVPASVIVPDLASQRRVRGPQKAPTKTLVSMRLDPDLLERLKADGPGWQSRANDILREAVGLSR
;
A
#
# COMPACT_ATOMS: atom_id res chain seq x y z
N MET A 1 9.86 20.53 -4.59
CA MET A 1 8.54 19.86 -4.69
C MET A 1 7.53 20.71 -3.95
N PRO A 2 6.38 21.07 -4.54
CA PRO A 2 5.34 21.77 -3.79
C PRO A 2 4.84 20.85 -2.66
N ARG A 3 4.70 21.41 -1.44
CA ARG A 3 4.17 20.68 -0.29
C ARG A 3 2.71 20.26 -0.60
N LYS A 4 2.32 19.07 -0.14
CA LYS A 4 0.92 18.61 -0.17
C LYS A 4 0.04 19.67 0.51
N PRO A 5 -1.18 19.95 0.00
CA PRO A 5 -2.10 20.83 0.70
C PRO A 5 -2.36 20.32 2.12
N ASP A 6 -2.44 21.26 3.07
CA ASP A 6 -2.69 20.96 4.48
C ASP A 6 -4.03 20.22 4.61
N PHE A 7 -4.07 19.23 5.51
CA PHE A 7 -5.27 18.46 5.76
C PHE A 7 -6.28 19.32 6.54
N ILE A 8 -7.35 19.75 5.87
CA ILE A 8 -8.41 20.59 6.44
C ILE A 8 -9.46 19.67 7.05
N MET A 9 -9.62 19.74 8.37
CA MET A 9 -10.71 19.08 9.08
C MET A 9 -11.98 19.95 9.03
N PRO A 10 -13.17 19.37 8.87
CA PRO A 10 -14.42 20.10 9.03
C PRO A 10 -14.52 20.72 10.43
N THR A 11 -15.18 21.88 10.51
CA THR A 11 -15.63 22.46 11.78
C THR A 11 -16.87 21.72 12.31
N ASP A 12 -17.19 21.89 13.60
CA ASP A 12 -18.38 21.29 14.22
C ASP A 12 -19.68 21.66 13.48
N GLU A 13 -19.79 22.89 12.98
CA GLU A 13 -20.95 23.35 12.19
C GLU A 13 -21.03 22.68 10.82
N GLU A 14 -19.87 22.45 10.19
CA GLU A 14 -19.80 21.74 8.92
C GLU A 14 -20.11 20.26 9.09
N ASP A 15 -19.60 19.61 10.14
CA ASP A 15 -19.92 18.24 10.48
C ASP A 15 -21.42 18.06 10.79
N ALA A 16 -22.02 19.00 11.53
CA ALA A 16 -23.47 18.97 11.79
C ALA A 16 -24.28 19.04 10.48
N ARG A 17 -23.85 19.87 9.53
CA ARG A 17 -24.49 19.99 8.21
C ARG A 17 -24.31 18.73 7.37
N ILE A 18 -23.13 18.11 7.39
CA ILE A 18 -22.85 16.84 6.71
C ILE A 18 -23.75 15.74 7.28
N ASN A 19 -23.82 15.61 8.61
CA ASN A 19 -24.66 14.62 9.28
C ASN A 19 -26.14 14.81 8.97
N GLN A 20 -26.62 16.06 8.91
CA GLN A 20 -28.01 16.34 8.50
C GLN A 20 -28.27 15.90 7.06
N GLY A 21 -27.32 16.12 6.15
CA GLY A 21 -27.42 15.68 4.76
C GLY A 21 -27.49 14.15 4.66
N ILE A 22 -26.62 13.44 5.38
CA ILE A 22 -26.63 11.97 5.43
C ILE A 22 -27.97 11.46 5.96
N ALA A 23 -28.50 12.05 7.04
CA ALA A 23 -29.78 11.62 7.64
C ALA A 23 -31.01 11.86 6.74
N LEU A 24 -30.94 12.80 5.79
CA LEU A 24 -32.02 13.10 4.85
C LEU A 24 -31.95 12.28 3.55
N ASP A 25 -30.85 11.57 3.31
CA ASP A 25 -30.68 10.73 2.12
C ASP A 25 -31.40 9.39 2.28
N ALA A 26 -32.55 9.26 1.60
CA ALA A 26 -33.36 8.03 1.64
C ALA A 26 -32.74 6.87 0.83
N ASP A 27 -31.90 7.17 -0.16
CA ASP A 27 -31.30 6.16 -1.04
C ASP A 27 -30.03 5.54 -0.43
N ASN A 28 -29.42 6.23 0.54
CA ASN A 28 -28.23 5.78 1.25
C ASN A 28 -28.40 5.88 2.78
N PRO A 29 -29.28 5.06 3.38
CA PRO A 29 -29.49 5.08 4.82
C PRO A 29 -28.27 4.56 5.59
N GLU A 30 -28.16 4.98 6.85
CA GLU A 30 -27.13 4.49 7.78
C GLU A 30 -27.22 2.97 7.99
N LEU A 31 -26.07 2.29 7.97
CA LEU A 31 -26.00 0.84 8.14
C LEU A 31 -26.31 0.44 9.59
N THR A 32 -27.23 -0.51 9.76
CA THR A 32 -27.62 -1.02 11.07
C THR A 32 -26.88 -2.33 11.41
N GLU A 33 -26.90 -2.70 12.70
CA GLU A 33 -26.39 -4.00 13.19
C GLU A 33 -27.06 -5.20 12.47
N ARG A 34 -28.32 -5.05 12.05
CA ARG A 34 -29.02 -6.09 11.30
C ARG A 34 -28.40 -6.27 9.91
N ASP A 35 -27.95 -5.19 9.28
CA ASP A 35 -27.37 -5.22 7.95
C ASP A 35 -25.99 -5.89 7.97
N PHE A 36 -25.17 -5.60 9.00
CA PHE A 36 -23.90 -6.30 9.22
C PHE A 36 -24.08 -7.80 9.45
N ARG A 37 -25.09 -8.20 10.24
CA ARG A 37 -25.39 -9.63 10.46
C ARG A 37 -25.79 -10.38 9.20
N ARG A 38 -26.27 -9.68 8.17
CA ARG A 38 -26.67 -10.24 6.87
C ARG A 38 -25.61 -10.04 5.78
N ALA A 39 -24.54 -9.31 6.07
CA ALA A 39 -23.49 -9.04 5.12
C ALA A 39 -22.79 -10.34 4.71
N VAL A 40 -22.55 -10.50 3.41
CA VAL A 40 -21.80 -11.62 2.84
C VAL A 40 -20.65 -11.09 1.99
N PRO A 41 -19.62 -11.90 1.70
CA PRO A 41 -18.51 -11.45 0.86
C PRO A 41 -18.98 -10.94 -0.50
N ALA A 42 -18.38 -9.86 -0.99
CA ALA A 42 -18.69 -9.29 -2.30
C ALA A 42 -18.54 -10.33 -3.44
N SER A 43 -17.65 -11.32 -3.29
CA SER A 43 -17.50 -12.42 -4.24
C SER A 43 -18.74 -13.29 -4.39
N VAL A 44 -19.68 -13.26 -3.44
CA VAL A 44 -20.95 -13.99 -3.48
C VAL A 44 -22.03 -13.20 -4.23
N ILE A 45 -22.05 -11.87 -4.07
CA ILE A 45 -23.14 -11.01 -4.59
C ILE A 45 -22.77 -10.33 -5.91
N VAL A 46 -21.50 -9.94 -6.08
CA VAL A 46 -20.96 -9.26 -7.26
C VAL A 46 -19.62 -9.88 -7.70
N PRO A 47 -19.61 -11.13 -8.21
CA PRO A 47 -18.39 -11.88 -8.53
C PRO A 47 -17.47 -11.17 -9.53
N ASP A 48 -18.05 -10.55 -10.56
CA ASP A 48 -17.29 -9.86 -11.61
C ASP A 48 -16.48 -8.70 -11.03
N LEU A 49 -17.09 -7.89 -10.16
CA LEU A 49 -16.40 -6.79 -9.48
C LEU A 49 -15.34 -7.30 -8.50
N ALA A 50 -15.65 -8.37 -7.76
CA ALA A 50 -14.72 -8.97 -6.82
C ALA A 50 -13.45 -9.50 -7.51
N SER A 51 -13.58 -10.08 -8.71
CA SER A 51 -12.45 -10.59 -9.50
C SER A 51 -11.54 -9.49 -10.07
N GLN A 52 -12.07 -8.28 -10.26
CA GLN A 52 -11.30 -7.11 -10.72
C GLN A 52 -10.45 -6.47 -9.62
N ARG A 53 -10.63 -6.90 -8.36
CA ARG A 53 -9.88 -6.39 -7.23
C ARG A 53 -8.41 -6.79 -7.38
N ARG A 54 -7.58 -5.84 -7.85
CA ARG A 54 -6.12 -5.98 -7.93
C ARG A 54 -5.53 -5.96 -6.52
N VAL A 55 -5.67 -7.05 -5.79
CA VAL A 55 -4.93 -7.24 -4.55
C VAL A 55 -3.49 -7.55 -4.96
N ARG A 56 -2.53 -6.82 -4.40
CA ARG A 56 -1.13 -7.23 -4.48
C ARG A 56 -1.07 -8.62 -3.85
N GLY A 57 -0.84 -9.64 -4.68
CA GLY A 57 -0.77 -11.02 -4.20
C GLY A 57 0.27 -11.17 -3.09
N PRO A 58 0.23 -12.28 -2.34
CA PRO A 58 1.28 -12.62 -1.38
C PRO A 58 2.64 -12.36 -2.03
N GLN A 59 3.56 -11.74 -1.29
CA GLN A 59 4.89 -11.42 -1.81
C GLN A 59 5.47 -12.70 -2.41
N LYS A 60 5.72 -12.71 -3.73
CA LYS A 60 6.22 -13.90 -4.42
C LYS A 60 7.52 -14.33 -3.73
N ALA A 61 7.50 -15.49 -3.08
CA ALA A 61 8.70 -16.11 -2.53
C ALA A 61 9.65 -16.48 -3.69
N PRO A 62 10.97 -16.37 -3.51
CA PRO A 62 11.67 -16.08 -2.26
C PRO A 62 11.79 -14.57 -1.98
N THR A 63 11.42 -14.17 -0.77
CA THR A 63 11.68 -12.83 -0.25
C THR A 63 13.17 -12.66 -0.01
N LYS A 64 13.78 -11.57 -0.50
CA LYS A 64 15.16 -11.21 -0.15
C LYS A 64 15.31 -11.26 1.38
N THR A 65 16.33 -11.96 1.88
CA THR A 65 16.60 -12.03 3.32
C THR A 65 17.37 -10.78 3.73
N LEU A 66 16.88 -10.05 4.74
CA LEU A 66 17.62 -8.94 5.32
C LEU A 66 18.77 -9.51 6.16
N VAL A 67 20.00 -9.16 5.79
CA VAL A 67 21.20 -9.50 6.55
C VAL A 67 21.88 -8.22 7.03
N SER A 68 22.41 -8.23 8.25
CA SER A 68 23.25 -7.16 8.76
C SER A 68 24.71 -7.50 8.49
N MET A 69 25.38 -6.73 7.63
CA MET A 69 26.80 -6.88 7.33
C MET A 69 27.49 -5.50 7.32
N ARG A 70 28.78 -5.47 7.66
CA ARG A 70 29.61 -4.27 7.53
C ARG A 70 30.29 -4.27 6.16
N LEU A 71 30.29 -3.12 5.50
CA LEU A 71 31.00 -2.86 4.25
C LEU A 71 32.00 -1.73 4.49
N ASP A 72 33.09 -1.73 3.74
CA ASP A 72 34.06 -0.64 3.79
C ASP A 72 33.39 0.69 3.34
N PRO A 73 33.75 1.83 3.94
CA PRO A 73 33.10 3.11 3.65
C PRO A 73 33.20 3.53 2.17
N ASP A 74 34.36 3.35 1.55
CA ASP A 74 34.63 3.68 0.15
C ASP A 74 33.81 2.82 -0.82
N LEU A 75 33.65 1.53 -0.51
CA LEU A 75 32.79 0.61 -1.24
C LEU A 75 31.32 1.07 -1.16
N LEU A 76 30.85 1.47 0.02
CA LEU A 76 29.47 1.92 0.21
C LEU A 76 29.19 3.21 -0.57
N GLU A 77 30.12 4.16 -0.55
CA GLU A 77 30.03 5.39 -1.33
C GLU A 77 29.97 5.10 -2.84
N ARG A 78 30.83 4.22 -3.34
CA ARG A 78 30.83 3.82 -4.75
C ARG A 78 29.50 3.18 -5.16
N LEU A 79 28.94 2.27 -4.35
CA LEU A 79 27.66 1.63 -4.67
C LEU A 79 26.52 2.64 -4.73
N LYS A 80 26.52 3.63 -3.82
CA LYS A 80 25.49 4.67 -3.73
C LYS A 80 25.61 5.79 -4.77
N ALA A 81 26.77 5.95 -5.42
CA ALA A 81 27.04 7.04 -6.35
C ALA A 81 25.98 7.19 -7.46
N ASP A 82 25.46 6.08 -7.98
CA ASP A 82 24.45 6.05 -9.04
C ASP A 82 23.00 6.27 -8.51
N GLY A 83 22.83 6.62 -7.23
CA GLY A 83 21.55 6.99 -6.64
C GLY A 83 20.61 5.80 -6.32
N PRO A 84 19.28 6.02 -6.31
CA PRO A 84 18.29 5.01 -5.95
C PRO A 84 18.48 3.67 -6.68
N GLY A 85 18.16 2.57 -5.99
CA GLY A 85 18.34 1.22 -6.53
C GLY A 85 19.74 0.63 -6.35
N TRP A 86 20.66 1.31 -5.67
CA TRP A 86 22.01 0.80 -5.41
C TRP A 86 22.05 -0.56 -4.71
N GLN A 87 21.11 -0.85 -3.80
CA GLN A 87 21.03 -2.15 -3.14
C GLN A 87 20.66 -3.28 -4.11
N SER A 88 19.83 -2.99 -5.12
CA SER A 88 19.51 -3.96 -6.16
C SER A 88 20.73 -4.24 -7.04
N ARG A 89 21.44 -3.19 -7.48
CA ARG A 89 22.69 -3.33 -8.23
C ARG A 89 23.76 -4.10 -7.45
N ALA A 90 23.91 -3.79 -6.16
CA ALA A 90 24.84 -4.51 -5.27
C ALA A 90 24.47 -6.00 -5.17
N ASN A 91 23.20 -6.32 -5.03
CA ASN A 91 22.72 -7.71 -5.04
C ASN A 91 23.03 -8.41 -6.38
N ASP A 92 22.89 -7.73 -7.51
CA ASP A 92 23.14 -8.33 -8.82
C ASP A 92 24.63 -8.61 -9.03
N ILE A 93 25.51 -7.68 -8.61
CA ILE A 93 26.97 -7.89 -8.58
C ILE A 93 27.33 -9.11 -7.73
N LEU A 94 26.74 -9.23 -6.53
CA LEU A 94 27.01 -10.38 -5.66
C LEU A 94 26.52 -11.70 -6.29
N ARG A 95 25.35 -11.71 -6.93
CA ARG A 95 24.83 -12.89 -7.64
C ARG A 95 25.76 -13.32 -8.75
N GLU A 96 26.28 -12.38 -9.54
CA GLU A 96 27.26 -12.67 -10.58
C GLU A 96 28.55 -13.25 -9.99
N ALA A 97 29.08 -12.62 -8.93
CA ALA A 97 30.32 -13.05 -8.27
C ALA A 97 30.24 -14.47 -7.68
N VAL A 98 29.05 -14.91 -7.25
CA VAL A 98 28.84 -16.27 -6.72
C VAL A 98 28.29 -17.27 -7.75
N GLY A 99 28.22 -16.89 -9.03
CA GLY A 99 27.75 -17.78 -10.10
C GLY A 99 26.25 -18.07 -10.08
N LEU A 100 25.43 -17.19 -9.49
CA LEU A 100 23.97 -17.28 -9.43
C LEU A 100 23.30 -16.48 -10.57
N SER A 101 23.98 -16.29 -11.70
CA SER A 101 23.47 -15.58 -12.88
C SER A 101 22.34 -16.38 -13.54
N ARG A 102 21.11 -16.02 -13.18
CA ARG A 102 19.85 -16.36 -13.84
C ARG A 102 18.84 -15.24 -13.56
#